data_AF-A0A938XSP5-F1
#
_entry.id   AF-A0A938XSP5-F1
#
_cell.length_a   1.000
_cell.length_b   1.000
_cell.length_c   1.000
_cell.angle_alpha   90.00
_cell.angle_beta   90.00
_cell.angle_gamma   90.00
#
_symmetry.space_group_name_H-M   'P 1'
#
loop_
_entity.id
_entity.type
_entity.pdbx_description
1 polymer ?
#
loop_
_entity_poly.entity_id
_entity_poly.type
_entity_poly.pdbx_seq_one_letter_code
_entity_poly.pdbx_strand_id
1 'polypeptide(L)'
;MFSLKNVLIVLIIVIFISSFLTSCKFSKIIDLVHKDTDTFYKKYDFSDSRLKKYQVNGIIFIPYTRQLPHRSYSDKFHYYYLSLASYRKKGDDGKVIINNVELEGVKEVKFKKITKELKQGLEFKEYEKNNGIYKDEFKLIHQINDYNMELTDKSQIKVVLNVSVEEDGEVITRDLEYIFETRIREYLVQR
;
A
#
# COMPACT_ATOMS: atom_id res chain seq x y z
N MET A 1 -38.12 22.20 46.11
CA MET A 1 -36.75 22.10 46.68
C MET A 1 -36.21 20.71 46.38
N PHE A 2 -35.23 20.58 45.48
CA PHE A 2 -34.54 19.31 45.31
C PHE A 2 -33.74 19.03 46.59
N SER A 3 -34.01 17.91 47.24
CA SER A 3 -33.20 17.42 48.36
C SER A 3 -31.75 17.31 47.91
N LEU A 4 -30.81 17.75 48.75
CA LEU A 4 -29.36 17.67 48.51
C LEU A 4 -28.92 16.26 48.08
N LYS A 5 -29.62 15.24 48.59
CA LYS A 5 -29.43 13.82 48.26
C LYS A 5 -29.76 13.50 46.79
N ASN A 6 -30.81 14.12 46.24
CA ASN A 6 -31.23 13.91 44.85
C ASN A 6 -30.28 14.61 43.86
N VAL A 7 -29.74 15.77 44.25
CA VAL A 7 -28.72 16.48 43.45
C VAL A 7 -27.43 15.66 43.36
N LEU A 8 -27.00 15.05 44.48
CA LEU A 8 -25.80 14.23 44.54
C LEU A 8 -25.92 12.98 43.64
N ILE A 9 -27.07 12.32 43.65
CA ILE A 9 -27.32 11.12 42.82
C ILE A 9 -27.26 11.46 41.33
N VAL A 10 -27.88 12.57 40.91
CA VAL A 10 -27.83 13.03 39.52
C VAL A 10 -26.39 13.35 39.10
N LEU A 11 -25.61 13.97 39.99
CA LEU A 11 -24.21 14.29 39.71
C LEU A 11 -23.36 13.03 39.48
N ILE A 12 -23.55 12.00 40.32
CA ILE A 12 -22.86 10.71 40.19
C ILE A 12 -23.21 10.03 38.86
N ILE A 13 -24.48 10.05 38.46
CA ILE A 13 -24.94 9.45 37.20
C ILE A 13 -24.32 10.19 36.00
N VAL A 14 -24.26 11.53 36.02
CA VAL A 14 -23.64 12.33 34.95
C VAL A 14 -22.14 12.06 34.86
N ILE A 15 -21.45 11.93 36.00
CA ILE A 15 -20.02 11.55 36.04
C ILE A 15 -19.82 10.13 35.50
N PHE A 16 -20.69 9.19 35.85
CA PHE A 16 -20.60 7.81 35.36
C PHE A 16 -20.80 7.75 33.84
N ILE A 17 -21.83 8.42 33.31
CA ILE A 17 -22.12 8.48 31.88
C ILE A 17 -20.98 9.17 31.10
N SER A 18 -20.45 10.28 31.62
CA SER A 18 -19.32 10.99 30.97
C SER A 18 -18.02 10.20 31.01
N SER A 19 -17.77 9.40 32.06
CA SER A 19 -16.62 8.50 32.14
C SER A 19 -16.73 7.29 31.18
N PHE A 20 -17.93 6.77 30.93
CA PHE A 20 -18.15 5.68 29.98
C PHE A 20 -18.03 6.13 28.51
N LEU A 21 -18.48 7.34 28.19
CA LEU A 21 -18.42 7.89 26.83
C LEU A 21 -17.00 8.27 26.36
N THR A 22 -16.07 8.50 27.30
CA THR A 22 -14.67 8.87 26.99
C THR A 22 -13.76 7.67 26.69
N SER A 23 -14.22 6.43 26.88
CA SER A 23 -13.46 5.21 26.57
C SER A 23 -13.57 4.78 25.09
N CYS A 24 -13.81 5.71 24.16
CA CYS A 24 -13.67 5.41 22.73
C CYS A 24 -12.19 5.12 22.42
N LYS A 25 -11.84 3.85 22.24
CA LYS A 25 -10.50 3.45 21.82
C LYS A 25 -10.37 3.64 20.33
N PHE A 26 -9.33 4.33 19.88
CA PHE A 26 -8.99 4.42 18.47
C PHE A 26 -8.02 3.30 18.10
N SER A 27 -8.29 2.60 16.99
CA SER A 27 -7.32 1.72 16.35
C SER A 27 -6.66 2.47 15.21
N LYS A 28 -5.36 2.23 15.00
CA LYS A 28 -4.59 2.84 13.91
C LYS A 28 -4.17 1.77 12.91
N ILE A 29 -4.41 2.05 11.63
CA ILE A 29 -3.87 1.29 10.51
C ILE A 29 -2.79 2.16 9.86
N ILE A 30 -1.62 1.59 9.61
CA ILE A 30 -0.52 2.29 8.94
C ILE A 30 -0.39 1.71 7.54
N ASP A 31 -0.74 2.47 6.51
CA ASP A 31 -0.51 2.08 5.13
C ASP A 31 0.84 2.59 4.66
N LEU A 32 1.53 1.85 3.79
CA LEU A 32 2.68 2.34 3.04
C LEU A 32 2.21 2.70 1.64
N VAL A 33 2.27 3.99 1.30
CA VAL A 33 1.66 4.56 0.09
C VAL A 33 2.71 5.31 -0.72
N HIS A 34 2.69 5.10 -2.03
CA HIS A 34 3.51 5.85 -2.96
C HIS A 34 2.71 7.00 -3.58
N LYS A 35 3.06 8.25 -3.23
CA LYS A 35 2.23 9.45 -3.52
C LYS A 35 1.92 9.65 -4.99
N ASP A 36 2.88 9.38 -5.88
CA ASP A 36 2.70 9.66 -7.31
C ASP A 36 1.71 8.68 -7.97
N THR A 37 1.64 7.43 -7.48
CA THR A 37 0.87 6.35 -8.12
C THR A 37 -0.43 6.01 -7.39
N ASP A 38 -0.63 6.45 -6.15
CA ASP A 38 -1.79 6.16 -5.28
C ASP A 38 -3.15 6.55 -5.88
N THR A 39 -3.19 7.39 -6.92
CA THR A 39 -4.45 7.81 -7.55
C THR A 39 -4.62 7.36 -8.99
N PHE A 40 -3.67 6.63 -9.57
CA PHE A 40 -3.73 6.24 -10.98
C PHE A 40 -4.99 5.44 -11.31
N TYR A 41 -5.34 4.46 -10.47
CA TYR A 41 -6.50 3.59 -10.66
C TYR A 41 -7.85 4.32 -10.69
N LYS A 42 -7.90 5.60 -10.32
CA LYS A 42 -9.13 6.40 -10.35
C LYS A 42 -9.44 6.95 -11.74
N LYS A 43 -8.41 7.18 -12.57
CA LYS A 43 -8.54 7.87 -13.86
C LYS A 43 -7.86 7.16 -15.02
N TYR A 44 -6.92 6.26 -14.74
CA TYR A 44 -6.08 5.58 -15.74
C TYR A 44 -5.43 6.56 -16.73
N ASP A 45 -5.00 7.72 -16.23
CA ASP A 45 -4.43 8.77 -17.05
C ASP A 45 -2.94 8.50 -17.29
N PHE A 46 -2.64 7.86 -18.41
CA PHE A 46 -1.27 7.59 -18.86
C PHE A 46 -0.50 8.87 -19.25
N SER A 47 -1.17 10.01 -19.39
CA SER A 47 -0.54 11.29 -19.75
C SER A 47 -0.03 12.10 -18.55
N ASP A 48 -0.34 11.68 -17.32
CA ASP A 48 0.11 12.34 -16.09
C ASP A 48 1.64 12.40 -16.04
N SER A 49 2.18 13.62 -16.00
CA SER A 49 3.62 13.86 -16.01
C SER A 49 4.35 13.24 -14.83
N ARG A 50 3.67 13.09 -13.67
CA ARG A 50 4.23 12.46 -12.46
C ARG A 50 4.52 10.98 -12.67
N LEU A 51 3.81 10.35 -13.60
CA LEU A 51 3.88 8.92 -13.86
C LEU A 51 4.93 8.52 -14.90
N LYS A 52 5.46 9.48 -15.67
CA LYS A 52 6.43 9.21 -16.76
C LYS A 52 7.66 8.43 -16.30
N LYS A 53 8.14 8.68 -15.07
CA LYS A 53 9.31 7.97 -14.50
C LYS A 53 9.01 6.51 -14.10
N TYR A 54 7.74 6.12 -14.06
CA TYR A 54 7.29 4.75 -13.76
C TYR A 54 6.77 4.03 -15.01
N GLN A 55 7.00 4.63 -16.18
CA GLN A 55 6.61 4.09 -17.47
C GLN A 55 7.85 3.60 -18.24
N VAL A 56 7.72 2.43 -18.85
CA VAL A 56 8.67 1.88 -19.82
C VAL A 56 7.87 1.47 -21.03
N ASN A 57 8.15 2.08 -22.19
CA ASN A 57 7.47 1.83 -23.47
C ASN A 57 5.94 1.80 -23.35
N GLY A 58 5.35 2.85 -22.77
CA GLY A 58 3.89 2.96 -22.62
C GLY A 58 3.26 2.07 -21.55
N ILE A 59 4.05 1.22 -20.88
CA ILE A 59 3.60 0.34 -19.79
C ILE A 59 3.91 1.02 -18.46
N ILE A 60 2.90 1.18 -17.62
CA ILE A 60 3.06 1.76 -16.28
C ILE A 60 3.12 0.66 -15.22
N PHE A 61 4.09 0.76 -14.32
CA PHE A 61 4.31 -0.20 -13.24
C PHE A 61 3.95 0.47 -11.91
N ILE A 62 3.06 -0.14 -11.15
CA ILE A 62 2.57 0.41 -9.87
C ILE A 62 2.71 -0.67 -8.80
N PRO A 63 3.85 -0.70 -8.09
CA PRO A 63 3.92 -1.47 -6.86
C PRO A 63 2.96 -0.88 -5.84
N TYR A 64 2.39 -1.73 -5.01
CA TYR A 64 1.59 -1.31 -3.88
C TYR A 64 1.74 -2.30 -2.73
N THR A 65 1.66 -1.78 -1.50
CA THR A 65 1.68 -2.62 -0.31
C THR A 65 0.27 -2.82 0.21
N ARG A 66 0.05 -3.93 0.93
CA ARG A 66 -1.17 -4.08 1.70
C ARG A 66 -0.86 -4.82 3.00
N GLN A 67 -1.53 -4.38 4.04
CA GLN A 67 -1.55 -5.05 5.32
C GLN A 67 -2.35 -6.37 5.20
N LEU A 68 -1.78 -7.45 5.70
CA LEU A 68 -2.48 -8.71 5.89
C LEU A 68 -3.36 -8.61 7.14
N PRO A 69 -4.58 -9.19 7.10
CA PRO A 69 -5.37 -9.33 8.31
C PRO A 69 -4.60 -10.15 9.35
N HIS A 70 -4.82 -9.86 10.62
CA HIS A 70 -4.27 -10.66 11.70
C HIS A 70 -4.74 -12.11 11.55
N ARG A 71 -3.80 -13.05 11.62
CA ARG A 71 -4.09 -14.49 11.57
C ARG A 71 -4.71 -14.96 12.88
N SER A 72 -4.39 -14.28 13.99
CA SER A 72 -4.88 -14.61 15.32
C SER A 72 -5.01 -13.38 16.21
N TYR A 73 -5.81 -13.48 17.27
CA TYR A 73 -5.93 -12.43 18.29
C TYR A 73 -4.62 -12.19 19.07
N SER A 74 -3.63 -13.09 18.99
CA SER A 74 -2.33 -12.94 19.67
C SER A 74 -1.28 -12.23 18.81
N ASP A 75 -1.59 -11.91 17.56
CA ASP A 75 -0.69 -11.18 16.67
C ASP A 75 -0.40 -9.78 17.25
N LYS A 76 0.87 -9.51 17.55
CA LYS A 76 1.30 -8.27 18.21
C LYS A 76 1.54 -7.10 17.26
N PHE A 77 1.62 -7.36 15.96
CA PHE A 77 1.93 -6.37 14.93
C PHE A 77 1.35 -6.77 13.58
N HIS A 78 1.37 -5.83 12.64
CA HIS A 78 0.84 -6.00 11.30
C HIS A 78 1.89 -6.57 10.34
N TYR A 79 1.45 -7.44 9.45
CA TYR A 79 2.26 -8.00 8.37
C TYR A 79 1.91 -7.31 7.06
N TYR A 80 2.90 -7.09 6.20
CA TYR A 80 2.70 -6.46 4.90
C TYR A 80 3.12 -7.40 3.76
N TYR A 81 2.49 -7.26 2.60
CA TYR A 81 2.93 -7.85 1.35
C TYR A 81 3.15 -6.76 0.30
N LEU A 82 3.96 -7.07 -0.72
CA LEU A 82 4.18 -6.21 -1.88
C LEU A 82 3.59 -6.88 -3.13
N SER A 83 2.74 -6.17 -3.84
CA SER A 83 2.21 -6.56 -5.14
C SER A 83 2.61 -5.55 -6.21
N LEU A 84 2.48 -5.95 -7.47
CA LEU A 84 2.63 -5.09 -8.63
C LEU A 84 1.35 -5.15 -9.45
N ALA A 85 0.80 -3.98 -9.76
CA ALA A 85 -0.17 -3.82 -10.83
C ALA A 85 0.52 -3.11 -12.01
N SER A 86 0.49 -3.75 -13.17
CA SER A 86 1.05 -3.21 -14.40
C SER A 86 -0.09 -2.92 -15.37
N TYR A 87 -0.05 -1.77 -16.05
CA TYR A 87 -1.09 -1.38 -16.99
C TYR A 87 -0.52 -0.95 -18.34
N ARG A 88 -1.25 -1.24 -19.40
CA ARG A 88 -0.97 -0.77 -20.77
C ARG A 88 -2.27 -0.42 -21.49
N LYS A 89 -2.17 0.40 -22.54
CA LYS A 89 -3.26 0.60 -23.50
C LYS A 89 -3.30 -0.56 -24.50
N LYS A 90 -4.45 -0.77 -25.12
CA LYS A 90 -4.59 -1.70 -26.25
C LYS A 90 -3.63 -1.33 -27.38
N GLY A 91 -2.94 -2.33 -27.95
CA GLY A 91 -2.15 -2.17 -29.18
C GLY A 91 -0.68 -2.55 -29.08
N ASP A 92 -0.16 -2.80 -27.88
CA ASP A 92 1.22 -3.21 -27.68
C ASP A 92 1.26 -4.59 -27.01
N ASP A 93 1.85 -5.57 -27.70
CA ASP A 93 1.95 -6.97 -27.27
C ASP A 93 3.38 -7.37 -26.90
N GLY A 94 4.27 -6.38 -26.73
CA GLY A 94 5.63 -6.57 -26.28
C GLY A 94 5.74 -7.44 -25.03
N LYS A 95 6.79 -8.28 -24.98
CA LYS A 95 7.06 -9.14 -23.83
C LYS A 95 7.59 -8.29 -22.68
N VAL A 96 6.98 -8.43 -21.51
CA VAL A 96 7.42 -7.74 -20.29
C VAL A 96 7.88 -8.74 -19.26
N ILE A 97 9.05 -8.49 -18.68
CA ILE A 97 9.64 -9.31 -17.62
C ILE A 97 9.97 -8.43 -16.43
N ILE A 98 9.55 -8.86 -15.25
CA ILE A 98 10.02 -8.32 -13.97
C ILE A 98 11.20 -9.18 -13.52
N ASN A 99 12.40 -8.64 -13.62
CA ASN A 99 13.63 -9.39 -13.37
C ASN A 99 13.86 -9.59 -11.88
N ASN A 100 13.79 -8.51 -11.11
CA ASN A 100 13.96 -8.53 -9.68
C ASN A 100 13.17 -7.40 -9.00
N VAL A 101 13.03 -7.53 -7.69
CA VAL A 101 12.56 -6.47 -6.80
C VAL A 101 13.53 -6.32 -5.64
N GLU A 102 13.81 -5.09 -5.28
CA GLU A 102 14.51 -4.71 -4.07
C GLU A 102 13.60 -3.86 -3.19
N LEU A 103 13.65 -4.11 -1.88
CA LEU A 103 12.96 -3.35 -0.86
C LEU A 103 13.96 -2.97 0.22
N GLU A 104 14.03 -1.69 0.60
CA GLU A 104 14.92 -1.21 1.67
C GLU A 104 14.31 -0.10 2.51
N GLY A 105 14.72 0.00 3.78
CA GLY A 105 14.28 1.05 4.67
C GLY A 105 15.09 2.32 4.45
N VAL A 106 14.42 3.45 4.27
CA VAL A 106 15.08 4.74 3.98
C VAL A 106 15.07 5.65 5.21
N LYS A 107 13.95 5.66 5.96
CA LYS A 107 13.77 6.57 7.09
C LYS A 107 12.92 5.92 8.18
N GLU A 108 13.35 6.07 9.44
CA GLU A 108 12.59 5.74 10.65
C GLU A 108 11.83 4.40 10.57
N VAL A 109 12.47 3.34 10.07
CA VAL A 109 11.86 2.02 9.93
C VAL A 109 12.84 0.93 10.34
N LYS A 110 12.39 -0.01 11.18
CA LYS A 110 13.12 -1.25 11.39
C LYS A 110 12.78 -2.17 10.24
N PHE A 111 13.68 -2.27 9.28
CA PHE A 111 13.46 -3.09 8.10
C PHE A 111 14.76 -3.68 7.56
N LYS A 112 14.78 -4.99 7.39
CA LYS A 112 15.87 -5.71 6.72
C LYS A 112 15.64 -5.63 5.21
N LYS A 113 16.65 -5.17 4.48
CA LYS A 113 16.63 -5.15 3.01
C LYS A 113 16.25 -6.52 2.45
N ILE A 114 15.34 -6.54 1.49
CA ILE A 114 14.90 -7.72 0.76
C ILE A 114 15.28 -7.53 -0.69
N THR A 115 16.02 -8.49 -1.26
CA THR A 115 16.28 -8.57 -2.69
C THR A 115 15.75 -9.91 -3.17
N LYS A 116 14.90 -9.89 -4.19
CA LYS A 116 14.27 -11.10 -4.72
C LYS A 116 14.35 -11.10 -6.25
N GLU A 117 15.03 -12.10 -6.80
CA GLU A 117 14.94 -12.41 -8.22
C GLU A 117 13.58 -13.05 -8.53
N LEU A 118 12.99 -12.66 -9.66
CA LEU A 118 11.65 -13.09 -10.07
C LEU A 118 11.66 -13.70 -11.47
N LYS A 119 12.27 -13.02 -12.45
CA LYS A 119 12.22 -13.38 -13.89
C LYS A 119 10.80 -13.71 -14.35
N GLN A 120 9.81 -12.95 -13.87
CA GLN A 120 8.39 -13.22 -14.08
C GLN A 120 7.89 -12.46 -15.30
N GLY A 121 7.33 -13.18 -16.28
CA GLY A 121 6.62 -12.58 -17.41
C GLY A 121 5.25 -12.04 -17.00
N LEU A 122 4.81 -10.94 -17.63
CA LEU A 122 3.48 -10.38 -17.41
C LEU A 122 2.47 -10.88 -18.45
N GLU A 123 1.25 -11.15 -17.99
CA GLU A 123 0.14 -11.59 -18.85
C GLU A 123 -1.03 -10.58 -18.77
N PHE A 124 -0.98 -9.59 -19.65
CA PHE A 124 -1.97 -8.52 -19.68
C PHE A 124 -3.35 -9.00 -20.13
N LYS A 125 -4.38 -8.71 -19.32
CA LYS A 125 -5.79 -9.01 -19.62
C LYS A 125 -6.60 -7.73 -19.63
N GLU A 126 -7.65 -7.68 -20.44
CA GLU A 126 -8.53 -6.51 -20.50
C GLU A 126 -9.13 -6.25 -19.12
N TYR A 127 -8.87 -5.06 -18.58
CA TYR A 127 -9.19 -4.68 -17.23
C TYR A 127 -10.48 -3.87 -17.25
N GLU A 128 -11.62 -4.55 -17.12
CA GLU A 128 -12.98 -4.04 -17.39
C GLU A 128 -13.29 -3.90 -18.89
N LYS A 129 -14.40 -4.51 -19.32
CA LYS A 129 -14.78 -4.56 -20.75
C LYS A 129 -14.91 -3.15 -21.34
N ASN A 130 -14.27 -2.92 -22.49
CA ASN A 130 -14.40 -1.75 -23.36
C ASN A 130 -13.74 -0.44 -22.89
N ASN A 131 -12.82 -0.45 -21.93
CA ASN A 131 -12.06 0.76 -21.58
C ASN A 131 -10.70 0.87 -22.31
N GLY A 132 -10.31 -0.16 -23.07
CA GLY A 132 -9.05 -0.20 -23.82
C GLY A 132 -7.80 -0.28 -22.94
N ILE A 133 -7.96 -0.61 -21.65
CA ILE A 133 -6.89 -0.76 -20.66
C ILE A 133 -6.70 -2.23 -20.38
N TYR A 134 -5.45 -2.67 -20.39
CA TYR A 134 -5.07 -4.01 -20.02
C TYR A 134 -4.23 -3.96 -18.75
N LYS A 135 -4.43 -4.94 -17.88
CA LYS A 135 -3.76 -5.05 -16.59
C LYS A 135 -3.23 -6.45 -16.38
N ASP A 136 -2.07 -6.54 -15.75
CA ASP A 136 -1.64 -7.73 -15.03
C ASP A 136 -1.38 -7.37 -13.56
N GLU A 137 -1.62 -8.31 -12.66
CA GLU A 137 -1.43 -8.11 -11.23
C GLU A 137 -0.98 -9.38 -10.53
N PHE A 138 0.13 -9.28 -9.79
CA PHE A 138 0.64 -10.40 -9.03
C PHE A 138 1.42 -9.95 -7.79
N LYS A 139 1.71 -10.91 -6.89
CA LYS A 139 2.47 -10.65 -5.66
C LYS A 139 3.97 -10.73 -5.93
N LEU A 140 4.69 -9.66 -5.64
CA LEU A 140 6.16 -9.61 -5.70
C LEU A 140 6.75 -10.28 -4.44
N ILE A 141 6.27 -9.88 -3.26
CA ILE A 141 6.75 -10.37 -1.96
C ILE A 141 5.53 -10.74 -1.10
N HIS A 142 5.39 -12.00 -0.72
CA HIS A 142 4.23 -12.49 0.05
C HIS A 142 4.20 -11.96 1.50
N GLN A 143 5.37 -11.75 2.09
CA GLN A 143 5.53 -11.27 3.45
C GLN A 143 6.80 -10.44 3.53
N ILE A 144 6.64 -9.13 3.73
CA ILE A 144 7.71 -8.14 3.84
C ILE A 144 8.39 -8.28 5.21
N ASN A 145 7.63 -8.56 6.27
CA ASN A 145 8.13 -8.61 7.63
C ASN A 145 7.54 -9.81 8.38
N ASP A 146 8.30 -10.36 9.32
CA ASP A 146 7.83 -11.28 10.36
C ASP A 146 8.08 -10.74 11.77
N TYR A 147 8.40 -9.45 11.87
CA TYR A 147 8.65 -8.69 13.10
C TYR A 147 7.96 -7.31 13.06
N ASN A 148 7.93 -6.61 14.20
CA ASN A 148 7.42 -5.24 14.27
C ASN A 148 8.38 -4.27 13.55
N MET A 149 7.91 -3.67 12.45
CA MET A 149 8.68 -2.69 11.66
C MET A 149 8.79 -1.31 12.34
N GLU A 150 8.04 -1.09 13.43
CA GLU A 150 8.00 0.17 14.18
C GLU A 150 7.71 1.38 13.28
N LEU A 151 6.77 1.21 12.35
CA LEU A 151 6.36 2.28 11.45
C LEU A 151 5.76 3.45 12.25
N THR A 152 6.24 4.65 11.93
CA THR A 152 5.77 5.95 12.45
C THR A 152 5.13 6.74 11.31
N ASP A 153 4.74 7.99 11.53
CA ASP A 153 4.26 8.90 10.47
C ASP A 153 5.38 9.40 9.54
N LYS A 154 6.64 9.22 9.92
CA LYS A 154 7.83 9.65 9.18
C LYS A 154 8.54 8.50 8.46
N SER A 155 8.07 7.27 8.61
CA SER A 155 8.74 6.11 8.06
C SER A 155 8.68 6.10 6.54
N GLN A 156 9.77 5.67 5.92
CA GLN A 156 9.87 5.55 4.46
C GLN A 156 10.57 4.26 4.06
N ILE A 157 10.03 3.61 3.02
CA ILE A 157 10.57 2.40 2.41
C ILE A 157 10.72 2.64 0.92
N LYS A 158 11.84 2.19 0.35
CA LYS A 158 12.11 2.25 -1.08
C LYS A 158 11.88 0.90 -1.72
N VAL A 159 11.11 0.88 -2.81
CA VAL A 159 11.01 -0.26 -3.73
C VAL A 159 11.80 0.09 -4.98
N VAL A 160 12.66 -0.81 -5.45
CA VAL A 160 13.27 -0.73 -6.78
C VAL A 160 12.79 -1.93 -7.59
N LEU A 161 12.18 -1.68 -8.75
CA LEU A 161 11.76 -2.72 -9.69
C LEU A 161 12.69 -2.69 -10.90
N ASN A 162 13.38 -3.79 -11.17
CA ASN A 162 14.10 -3.97 -12.42
C ASN A 162 13.17 -4.64 -13.44
N VAL A 163 12.87 -3.94 -14.52
CA VAL A 163 11.92 -4.40 -15.55
C VAL A 163 12.59 -4.39 -16.93
N SER A 164 12.26 -5.39 -17.74
CA SER A 164 12.63 -5.44 -19.15
C SER A 164 11.36 -5.46 -20.00
N VAL A 165 11.31 -4.59 -21.01
CA VAL A 165 10.23 -4.53 -22.00
C VAL A 165 10.85 -4.73 -23.38
N GLU A 166 10.29 -5.66 -24.14
CA GLU A 166 10.65 -5.92 -25.54
C GLU A 166 9.67 -5.21 -26.46
N GLU A 167 10.16 -4.31 -27.31
CA GLU A 167 9.39 -3.61 -28.34
C GLU A 167 10.19 -3.66 -29.65
N ASP A 168 9.56 -4.08 -30.75
CA ASP A 168 10.20 -4.20 -32.07
C ASP A 168 11.52 -5.01 -32.09
N GLY A 169 11.67 -5.98 -31.18
CA GLY A 169 12.85 -6.84 -31.05
C GLY A 169 14.01 -6.25 -30.23
N GLU A 170 13.86 -5.01 -29.72
CA GLU A 170 14.81 -4.41 -28.79
C GLU A 170 14.34 -4.57 -27.34
N VAL A 171 15.25 -4.97 -26.44
CA VAL A 171 14.95 -5.13 -25.01
C VAL A 171 15.45 -3.92 -24.24
N ILE A 172 14.53 -3.14 -23.71
CA ILE A 172 14.82 -2.00 -22.83
C ILE A 172 14.70 -2.47 -21.39
N THR A 173 15.79 -2.32 -20.63
CA THR A 173 15.80 -2.63 -19.19
C THR A 173 15.93 -1.35 -18.38
N ARG A 174 15.10 -1.19 -17.34
CA ARG A 174 15.14 -0.03 -16.44
C ARG A 174 14.90 -0.42 -15.00
N ASP A 175 15.55 0.33 -14.11
CA ASP A 175 15.23 0.37 -12.70
C ASP A 175 14.20 1.48 -12.43
N LEU A 176 13.09 1.11 -11.80
CA LEU A 176 12.03 2.03 -11.40
C LEU A 176 12.03 2.13 -9.87
N GLU A 177 12.32 3.32 -9.35
CA GLU A 177 12.44 3.57 -7.91
C GLU A 177 11.18 4.25 -7.35
N TYR A 178 10.64 3.71 -6.25
CA TYR A 178 9.43 4.19 -5.59
C TYR A 178 9.69 4.41 -4.10
N ILE A 179 9.41 5.61 -3.61
CA ILE A 179 9.49 5.95 -2.17
C ILE A 179 8.10 5.89 -1.54
N PHE A 180 7.86 4.84 -0.77
CA PHE A 180 6.64 4.66 -0.01
C PHE A 180 6.75 5.41 1.31
N GLU A 181 5.72 6.20 1.60
CA GLU A 181 5.56 6.90 2.86
C GLU A 181 4.42 6.30 3.66
N THR A 182 4.48 6.45 4.98
CA THR A 182 3.41 6.04 5.88
C THR A 182 2.21 6.98 5.84
N ARG A 183 1.02 6.40 5.71
CA ARG A 183 -0.26 7.07 5.90
C ARG A 183 -0.98 6.40 7.07
N ILE A 184 -1.20 7.16 8.15
CA ILE A 184 -1.91 6.67 9.34
C ILE A 184 -3.40 6.94 9.19
N ARG A 185 -4.22 5.90 9.28
CA ARG A 185 -5.68 5.98 9.36
C ARG A 185 -6.15 5.57 10.75
N GLU A 186 -6.93 6.43 11.40
CA GLU A 186 -7.49 6.15 12.72
C GLU A 186 -8.97 5.77 12.59
N TYR A 187 -9.39 4.75 13.33
CA TYR A 187 -10.76 4.26 13.34
C TYR A 187 -11.26 4.16 14.77
N LEU A 188 -12.49 4.59 14.99
CA LEU A 188 -13.16 4.44 16.27
C LEU A 188 -13.53 2.97 16.48
N VAL A 189 -13.05 2.35 17.55
CA VAL A 189 -13.42 0.98 17.92
C VAL A 189 -14.61 1.06 18.87
N GLN A 190 -15.80 0.71 18.36
CA GLN A 190 -16.92 0.34 19.22
C GLN A 190 -16.73 -1.13 19.63
N ARG A 191 -16.64 -1.36 20.94
CA ARG A 191 -16.69 -2.71 21.52
C ARG A 191 -18.11 -3.05 21.90
#